data_AF-A0A7Y2J2Z8-F1
#
_entry.id   AF-A0A7Y2J2Z8-F1
#
_cell.length_a   1.000
_cell.length_b   1.000
_cell.length_c   1.000
_cell.angle_alpha   90.00
_cell.angle_beta   90.00
_cell.angle_gamma   90.00
#
_symmetry.space_group_name_H-M   'P 1'
#
loop_
_entity.id
_entity.type
_entity.pdbx_description
1 polymer ?
#
loop_
_entity_poly.entity_id
_entity_poly.type
_entity_poly.pdbx_seq_one_letter_code
_entity_poly.pdbx_strand_id
1 'polypeptide(L)'
;MTHVAYFDDESCVLDEFRALTSQTLDAAAVPSAQAITQNIPIYDTPSLAPKLSEASKRRALLAEWGWVLGQGPGVLVLRAAYKDLGVIDAASAAYEAIIAREKAQGGAQADHFATAGANDRVWNSLQKLCMVDPMVFARYFGNPALAAVCEAWLGPGYQMTAQVNLVRPGGQAQTAHRDYHLGFQSGEVAAQFPAHVHDLSPVMTLQGAIAHCDMPVESGPTKLLLYSQLYRPGYMAYRRDDFRAYFEERFVQLPLSKGDAVFFNPAL
;
A
#
# COMPACT_ATOMS: atom_id res chain seq x y z
N MET A 1 -27.92 0.18 -16.47
CA MET A 1 -26.97 -0.93 -16.19
C MET A 1 -27.74 -2.08 -15.59
N THR A 2 -27.62 -3.27 -16.15
CA THR A 2 -28.13 -4.52 -15.57
C THR A 2 -27.41 -4.76 -14.25
N HIS A 3 -28.15 -5.11 -13.20
CA HIS A 3 -27.57 -5.41 -11.89
C HIS A 3 -26.71 -6.68 -12.00
N VAL A 4 -25.39 -6.54 -11.77
CA VAL A 4 -24.46 -7.68 -11.73
C VAL A 4 -24.46 -8.26 -10.31
N ALA A 5 -24.87 -9.52 -10.16
CA ALA A 5 -25.00 -10.16 -8.85
C ALA A 5 -23.68 -10.80 -8.37
N TYR A 6 -22.89 -11.36 -9.28
CA TYR A 6 -21.62 -12.05 -9.02
C TYR A 6 -20.61 -11.74 -10.13
N PHE A 7 -19.33 -11.91 -9.83
CA PHE A 7 -18.26 -11.84 -10.83
C PHE A 7 -17.63 -13.21 -11.03
N ASP A 8 -17.30 -13.48 -12.29
CA ASP A 8 -16.64 -14.69 -12.76
C ASP A 8 -15.58 -14.33 -13.83
N ASP A 9 -15.02 -15.34 -14.48
CA ASP A 9 -14.02 -15.13 -15.52
C ASP A 9 -14.58 -14.40 -16.76
N GLU A 10 -15.87 -14.60 -17.09
CA GLU A 10 -16.56 -13.96 -18.21
C GLU A 10 -16.86 -12.48 -17.92
N SER A 11 -16.99 -12.11 -16.65
CA SER A 11 -17.10 -10.72 -16.19
C SER A 11 -15.84 -9.89 -16.49
N CYS A 12 -14.70 -10.53 -16.77
CA CYS A 12 -13.43 -9.87 -17.00
C CYS A 12 -13.24 -9.53 -18.49
N VAL A 13 -13.37 -8.25 -18.82
CA VAL A 13 -13.19 -7.65 -20.14
C VAL A 13 -11.94 -6.78 -20.15
N LEU A 14 -10.89 -7.23 -20.85
CA LEU A 14 -9.58 -6.58 -20.85
C LEU A 14 -9.62 -5.15 -21.41
N ASP A 15 -10.46 -4.88 -22.42
CA ASP A 15 -10.54 -3.55 -23.02
C ASP A 15 -11.18 -2.51 -22.09
N GLU A 16 -12.12 -2.91 -21.23
CA GLU A 16 -12.66 -2.05 -20.17
C GLU A 16 -11.58 -1.73 -19.13
N PHE A 17 -10.78 -2.73 -18.76
CA PHE A 17 -9.66 -2.56 -17.84
C PHE A 17 -8.57 -1.64 -18.42
N ARG A 18 -8.27 -1.78 -19.72
CA ARG A 18 -7.36 -0.89 -20.45
C ARG A 18 -7.85 0.55 -20.44
N ALA A 19 -9.13 0.77 -20.74
CA ALA A 19 -9.72 2.10 -20.72
C ALA A 19 -9.59 2.74 -19.34
N LEU A 20 -9.92 2.01 -18.27
CA LEU A 20 -9.79 2.51 -16.89
C LEU A 20 -8.34 2.84 -16.52
N THR A 21 -7.39 1.95 -16.82
CA THR A 21 -5.97 2.10 -16.44
C THR A 21 -5.20 3.07 -17.34
N SER A 22 -5.80 3.56 -18.42
CA SER A 22 -5.24 4.57 -19.32
C SER A 22 -5.51 6.02 -18.90
N GLN A 23 -6.23 6.23 -17.79
CA GLN A 23 -6.60 7.56 -17.30
C GLN A 23 -5.37 8.38 -16.88
N THR A 24 -5.47 9.70 -17.05
CA THR A 24 -4.47 10.68 -16.61
C THR A 24 -5.06 11.54 -15.49
N LEU A 25 -4.32 11.67 -14.40
CA LEU A 25 -4.64 12.50 -13.25
C LEU A 25 -4.48 13.97 -13.61
N ASP A 26 -5.58 14.70 -13.48
CA ASP A 26 -5.58 16.15 -13.57
C ASP A 26 -5.00 16.76 -12.29
N ALA A 27 -4.03 17.66 -12.43
CA ALA A 27 -3.44 18.40 -11.31
C ALA A 27 -4.48 19.24 -10.55
N ALA A 28 -5.56 19.67 -11.22
CA ALA A 28 -6.65 20.40 -10.56
C ALA A 28 -7.44 19.53 -9.57
N ALA A 29 -7.40 18.20 -9.72
CA ALA A 29 -8.06 17.27 -8.79
C ALA A 29 -7.26 17.03 -7.51
N VAL A 30 -5.96 17.34 -7.52
CA VAL A 30 -5.04 17.15 -6.38
C VAL A 30 -4.29 18.45 -6.03
N PRO A 31 -5.00 19.54 -5.70
CA PRO A 31 -4.39 20.85 -5.48
C PRO A 31 -3.43 20.90 -4.29
N SER A 32 -3.45 19.89 -3.41
CA SER A 32 -2.50 19.79 -2.30
C SER A 32 -1.24 19.00 -2.63
N ALA A 33 -1.17 18.33 -3.79
CA ALA A 33 0.03 17.63 -4.23
C ALA A 33 1.13 18.63 -4.62
N GLN A 34 2.37 18.35 -4.23
CA GLN A 34 3.54 19.12 -4.65
C GLN A 34 3.90 18.82 -6.10
N ALA A 35 3.73 17.57 -6.53
CA ALA A 35 4.03 17.11 -7.88
C ALA A 35 3.16 15.91 -8.25
N ILE A 36 3.05 15.65 -9.55
CA ILE A 36 2.56 14.38 -10.09
C ILE A 36 3.71 13.76 -10.85
N THR A 37 4.07 12.52 -10.55
CA THR A 37 5.13 11.77 -11.25
C THR A 37 4.60 10.41 -11.61
N GLN A 38 4.74 10.02 -12.89
CA GLN A 38 4.14 8.81 -13.43
C GLN A 38 2.66 8.66 -13.03
N ASN A 39 1.93 9.78 -13.05
CA ASN A 39 0.50 9.82 -12.73
C ASN A 39 0.15 9.55 -11.25
N ILE A 40 1.15 9.52 -10.37
CA ILE A 40 1.02 9.40 -8.91
C ILE A 40 1.16 10.79 -8.26
N PRO A 41 0.19 11.25 -7.45
CA PRO A 41 0.30 12.49 -6.71
C PRO A 41 1.26 12.32 -5.53
N ILE A 42 2.18 13.28 -5.40
CA ILE A 42 3.19 13.30 -4.35
C ILE A 42 3.00 14.51 -3.46
N TYR A 43 2.88 14.25 -2.18
CA TYR A 43 2.60 15.21 -1.14
C TYR A 43 3.85 15.41 -0.28
N ASP A 44 4.34 16.65 -0.22
CA ASP A 44 5.44 16.99 0.68
C ASP A 44 4.94 17.16 2.11
N THR A 45 5.23 16.19 2.97
CA THR A 45 4.68 16.14 4.33
C THR A 45 5.03 17.37 5.17
N PRO A 46 6.27 17.90 5.15
CA PRO A 46 6.61 19.14 5.85
C PRO A 46 5.73 20.33 5.46
N SER A 47 5.43 20.52 4.16
CA SER A 47 4.56 21.61 3.69
C SER A 47 3.09 21.45 4.10
N LEU A 48 2.65 20.22 4.39
CA LEU A 48 1.28 19.92 4.80
C LEU A 48 1.03 20.09 6.30
N ALA A 49 2.08 20.15 7.13
CA ALA A 49 1.92 20.26 8.59
C ALA A 49 0.99 21.40 9.03
N PRO A 50 1.06 22.63 8.47
CA PRO A 50 0.11 23.69 8.80
C PRO A 50 -1.34 23.38 8.38
N LYS A 51 -1.54 22.70 7.24
CA LYS A 51 -2.88 22.28 6.78
C LYS A 51 -3.49 21.23 7.71
N LEU A 52 -2.67 20.31 8.20
CA LEU A 52 -3.10 19.25 9.13
C LEU A 52 -3.53 19.82 10.50
N SER A 53 -3.00 20.97 10.91
CA SER A 53 -3.37 21.62 12.17
C SER A 53 -4.60 22.52 12.09
N GLU A 54 -5.05 22.90 10.89
CA GLU A 54 -6.23 23.76 10.70
C GLU A 54 -7.44 22.93 10.25
N ALA A 55 -8.52 22.91 11.04
CA ALA A 55 -9.63 21.97 10.87
C ALA A 55 -10.27 21.95 9.46
N SER A 56 -10.47 23.12 8.84
CA SER A 56 -11.04 23.25 7.50
C SER A 56 -10.10 22.71 6.42
N LYS A 57 -8.82 23.11 6.46
CA LYS A 57 -7.78 22.64 5.53
C LYS A 57 -7.48 21.17 5.69
N ARG A 58 -7.47 20.67 6.92
CA ARG A 58 -7.35 19.25 7.22
C ARG A 58 -8.47 18.46 6.57
N ARG A 59 -9.72 18.88 6.76
CA ARG A 59 -10.88 18.21 6.14
C ARG A 59 -10.79 18.20 4.61
N ALA A 60 -10.37 19.31 4.00
CA ALA A 60 -10.17 19.38 2.55
C ALA A 60 -9.07 18.40 2.08
N LEU A 61 -7.95 18.33 2.81
CA LEU A 61 -6.87 17.39 2.51
C LEU A 61 -7.32 15.92 2.65
N LEU A 62 -8.06 15.59 3.70
CA LEU A 62 -8.58 14.23 3.88
C LEU A 62 -9.57 13.86 2.76
N ALA A 63 -10.42 14.80 2.33
CA ALA A 63 -11.33 14.58 1.21
C ALA A 63 -10.58 14.34 -0.11
N GLU A 64 -9.52 15.10 -0.35
CA GLU A 64 -8.64 14.92 -1.52
C GLU A 64 -7.97 13.53 -1.49
N TRP A 65 -7.37 13.13 -0.36
CA TRP A 65 -6.73 11.82 -0.22
C TRP A 65 -7.71 10.65 -0.32
N GLY A 66 -8.90 10.78 0.29
CA GLY A 66 -9.98 9.80 0.14
C GLY A 66 -10.41 9.64 -1.32
N TRP A 67 -10.50 10.76 -2.05
CA TRP A 67 -10.78 10.75 -3.49
C TRP A 67 -9.65 10.09 -4.29
N VAL A 68 -8.38 10.43 -4.03
CA VAL A 68 -7.22 9.84 -4.71
C VAL A 68 -7.20 8.32 -4.57
N LEU A 69 -7.46 7.80 -3.36
CA LEU A 69 -7.47 6.36 -3.06
C LEU A 69 -8.73 5.66 -3.60
N GLY A 70 -9.87 6.33 -3.61
CA GLY A 70 -11.16 5.73 -3.97
C GLY A 70 -11.54 5.85 -5.45
N GLN A 71 -11.43 7.05 -6.01
CA GLN A 71 -11.92 7.40 -7.35
C GLN A 71 -10.80 7.85 -8.30
N GLY A 72 -9.64 8.21 -7.75
CA GLY A 72 -8.46 8.63 -8.51
C GLY A 72 -7.51 7.47 -8.84
N PRO A 73 -6.19 7.71 -8.88
CA PRO A 73 -5.19 6.73 -9.29
C PRO A 73 -5.04 5.55 -8.32
N GLY A 74 -5.64 5.61 -7.13
CA GLY A 74 -5.62 4.54 -6.14
C GLY A 74 -4.38 4.51 -5.26
N VAL A 75 -3.45 5.46 -5.44
CA VAL A 75 -2.19 5.56 -4.67
C VAL A 75 -1.79 7.02 -4.49
N LEU A 76 -1.14 7.30 -3.37
CA LEU A 76 -0.44 8.56 -3.11
C LEU A 76 0.89 8.30 -2.40
N VAL A 77 1.82 9.25 -2.56
CA VAL A 77 3.11 9.24 -1.86
C VAL A 77 3.19 10.43 -0.91
N LEU A 78 3.53 10.15 0.34
CA LEU A 78 3.90 11.12 1.36
C LEU A 78 5.43 11.21 1.39
N ARG A 79 5.98 12.24 0.76
CA ARG A 79 7.41 12.49 0.76
C ARG A 79 7.84 13.06 2.11
N ALA A 80 9.00 12.62 2.59
CA ALA A 80 9.55 12.98 3.90
C ALA A 80 8.49 12.80 5.01
N ALA A 81 7.72 11.71 4.94
CA ALA A 81 6.71 11.39 5.94
C ALA A 81 7.35 11.31 7.33
N TYR A 82 8.57 10.80 7.40
CA TYR A 82 9.44 10.89 8.57
C TYR A 82 10.50 11.98 8.37
N LYS A 83 10.30 13.13 9.01
CA LYS A 83 11.30 14.22 9.02
C LYS A 83 12.58 13.83 9.77
N ASP A 84 12.43 13.11 10.88
CA ASP A 84 13.55 12.60 11.67
C ASP A 84 13.85 11.16 11.26
N LEU A 85 14.86 10.98 10.41
CA LEU A 85 15.27 9.66 9.94
C LEU A 85 15.86 8.79 11.06
N GLY A 86 16.28 9.39 12.19
CA GLY A 86 16.80 8.66 13.35
C GLY A 86 15.77 7.71 13.96
N VAL A 87 14.46 8.00 13.84
CA VAL A 87 13.42 7.06 14.28
C VAL A 87 13.31 5.84 13.34
N ILE A 88 13.53 6.03 12.04
CA ILE A 88 13.58 4.94 11.06
C ILE A 88 14.81 4.07 11.33
N ASP A 89 15.97 4.68 11.60
CA ASP A 89 17.19 3.96 11.98
C ASP A 89 16.99 3.13 13.24
N ALA A 90 16.43 3.73 14.29
CA ALA A 90 16.17 3.04 15.55
C ALA A 90 15.19 1.87 15.38
N ALA A 91 14.11 2.07 14.61
CA ALA A 91 13.16 0.99 14.30
C ALA A 91 13.82 -0.12 13.48
N SER A 92 14.62 0.23 12.46
CA SER A 92 15.36 -0.74 11.64
C SER A 92 16.30 -1.59 12.50
N ALA A 93 17.10 -0.97 13.37
CA ALA A 93 18.00 -1.67 14.27
C ALA A 93 17.25 -2.62 15.22
N ALA A 94 16.10 -2.19 15.76
CA ALA A 94 15.26 -3.05 16.58
C ALA A 94 14.73 -4.26 15.80
N TYR A 95 14.29 -4.06 14.55
CA TYR A 95 13.82 -5.14 13.69
C TYR A 95 14.93 -6.11 13.28
N GLU A 96 16.14 -5.62 12.97
CA GLU A 96 17.30 -6.46 12.70
C GLU A 96 17.69 -7.31 13.92
N ALA A 97 17.65 -6.72 15.12
CA ALA A 97 17.88 -7.44 16.37
C ALA A 97 16.81 -8.52 16.63
N ILE A 98 15.54 -8.23 16.33
CA ILE A 98 14.45 -9.21 16.40
C ILE A 98 14.71 -10.37 15.42
N ILE A 99 15.04 -10.08 14.16
CA ILE A 99 15.34 -11.09 13.14
C ILE A 99 16.52 -11.97 13.57
N ALA A 100 17.61 -11.37 14.07
CA ALA A 100 18.78 -12.11 14.54
C ALA A 100 18.45 -13.04 15.71
N ARG A 101 17.67 -12.55 16.68
CA ARG A 101 17.23 -13.33 17.84
C ARG A 101 16.34 -14.51 17.44
N GLU A 102 15.35 -14.29 16.57
CA GLU A 102 14.40 -15.32 16.15
C GLU A 102 15.08 -16.42 15.31
N LYS A 103 16.05 -16.05 14.46
CA LYS A 103 16.90 -17.02 13.75
C LYS A 103 17.73 -17.89 14.70
N ALA A 104 18.29 -17.30 15.76
CA ALA A 104 19.08 -18.04 16.74
C ALA A 104 18.24 -19.03 17.57
N GLN A 105 16.94 -18.80 17.72
CA GLN A 105 16.03 -19.63 18.52
C GLN A 105 15.41 -20.82 17.76
N GLY A 106 15.80 -21.05 16.51
CA GLY A 106 15.45 -22.29 15.78
C GLY A 106 14.14 -22.27 14.99
N GLY A 107 13.60 -21.08 14.64
CA GLY A 107 12.69 -20.86 13.50
C GLY A 107 11.32 -21.58 13.46
N ALA A 108 11.00 -22.47 14.40
CA ALA A 108 9.82 -23.33 14.30
C ALA A 108 8.50 -22.68 14.77
N GLN A 109 8.56 -21.46 15.36
CA GLN A 109 7.39 -20.77 15.92
C GLN A 109 7.28 -19.28 15.58
N ALA A 110 8.26 -18.71 14.87
CA ALA A 110 8.34 -17.28 14.63
C ALA A 110 8.60 -17.01 13.15
N ASP A 111 7.74 -16.17 12.57
CA ASP A 111 7.82 -15.49 11.29
C ASP A 111 8.24 -16.25 10.02
N HIS A 112 7.69 -15.84 8.87
CA HIS A 112 8.03 -16.47 7.59
C HIS A 112 9.42 -16.01 7.13
N PHE A 113 10.45 -16.73 7.57
CA PHE A 113 11.76 -16.67 6.95
C PHE A 113 11.71 -17.52 5.68
N ALA A 114 11.88 -16.89 4.51
CA ALA A 114 12.04 -17.63 3.26
C ALA A 114 13.30 -18.52 3.36
N THR A 115 13.48 -19.44 2.41
CA THR A 115 14.73 -20.20 2.25
C THR A 115 15.93 -19.28 2.47
N ALA A 116 16.88 -19.71 3.30
CA ALA A 116 17.97 -18.89 3.79
C ALA A 116 18.57 -18.02 2.68
N GLY A 117 18.41 -16.69 2.81
CA GLY A 117 19.00 -15.71 1.90
C GLY A 117 18.01 -14.92 1.02
N ALA A 118 16.75 -15.36 0.86
CA ALA A 118 15.83 -14.68 -0.06
C ALA A 118 15.19 -13.42 0.55
N ASN A 119 14.42 -13.54 1.63
CA ASN A 119 13.69 -12.44 2.28
C ASN A 119 13.52 -12.73 3.78
N ASP A 120 13.57 -11.71 4.63
CA ASP A 120 13.19 -11.80 6.05
C ASP A 120 11.86 -11.07 6.29
N ARG A 121 11.04 -11.61 7.19
CA ARG A 121 9.80 -10.97 7.62
C ARG A 121 9.76 -10.85 9.13
N VAL A 122 9.16 -9.76 9.61
CA VAL A 122 8.76 -9.63 11.01
C VAL A 122 7.24 -9.47 11.06
N TRP A 123 6.51 -10.50 11.46
CA TRP A 123 5.07 -10.39 11.72
C TRP A 123 4.82 -9.68 13.03
N ASN A 124 3.66 -9.02 13.11
CA ASN A 124 3.25 -8.27 14.30
C ASN A 124 4.34 -7.29 14.75
N SER A 125 4.99 -6.64 13.77
CA SER A 125 6.14 -5.75 14.00
C SER A 125 5.75 -4.53 14.85
N LEU A 126 4.49 -4.14 14.82
CA LEU A 126 3.89 -3.13 15.69
C LEU A 126 4.06 -3.50 17.17
N GLN A 127 3.55 -4.68 17.59
CA GLN A 127 3.69 -5.15 18.97
C GLN A 127 5.15 -5.42 19.31
N LYS A 128 5.89 -6.10 18.43
CA LYS A 128 7.29 -6.46 18.69
C LYS A 128 8.17 -5.23 18.90
N LEU A 129 7.98 -4.16 18.13
CA LEU A 129 8.70 -2.90 18.34
C LEU A 129 8.35 -2.29 19.70
N CYS A 130 7.07 -2.23 20.06
CA CYS A 130 6.63 -1.71 21.36
C CYS A 130 7.25 -2.47 22.54
N MET A 131 7.35 -3.79 22.44
CA MET A 131 7.94 -4.64 23.48
C MET A 131 9.46 -4.46 23.61
N VAL A 132 10.16 -4.13 22.52
CA VAL A 132 11.61 -3.90 22.51
C VAL A 132 11.95 -2.48 22.94
N ASP A 133 11.27 -1.49 22.36
CA ASP A 133 11.49 -0.08 22.62
C ASP A 133 10.17 0.72 22.50
N PRO A 134 9.47 0.95 23.62
CA PRO A 134 8.21 1.71 23.64
C PRO A 134 8.37 3.15 23.14
N MET A 135 9.55 3.76 23.30
CA MET A 135 9.79 5.15 22.90
C MET A 135 9.95 5.25 21.37
N VAL A 136 10.72 4.34 20.77
CA VAL A 136 10.82 4.23 19.31
C VAL A 136 9.46 3.88 18.73
N PHE A 137 8.72 2.96 19.33
CA PHE A 137 7.35 2.64 18.92
C PHE A 137 6.44 3.88 18.87
N ALA A 138 6.39 4.65 19.97
CA ALA A 138 5.52 5.82 20.06
C ALA A 138 5.90 6.89 19.03
N ARG A 139 7.19 7.12 18.80
CA ARG A 139 7.69 8.08 17.82
C ARG A 139 7.49 7.60 16.38
N TYR A 140 7.64 6.29 16.13
CA TYR A 140 7.52 5.71 14.80
C TYR A 140 6.06 5.68 14.35
N PHE A 141 5.16 5.14 15.17
CA PHE A 141 3.75 4.98 14.81
C PHE A 141 2.88 6.20 15.15
N GLY A 142 3.35 7.11 16.02
CA GLY A 142 2.69 8.38 16.35
C GLY A 142 2.87 9.47 15.29
N ASN A 143 2.94 9.10 14.00
CA ASN A 143 3.17 10.05 12.90
C ASN A 143 1.84 10.69 12.42
N PRO A 144 1.66 12.01 12.53
CA PRO A 144 0.40 12.67 12.18
C PRO A 144 0.00 12.54 10.70
N ALA A 145 0.96 12.43 9.79
CA ALA A 145 0.67 12.30 8.36
C ALA A 145 0.12 10.91 8.03
N LEU A 146 0.68 9.87 8.66
CA LEU A 146 0.25 8.48 8.54
C LEU A 146 -1.16 8.35 9.15
N ALA A 147 -1.39 8.98 10.31
CA ALA A 147 -2.71 9.00 10.92
C ALA A 147 -3.76 9.70 10.05
N ALA A 148 -3.39 10.81 9.41
CA ALA A 148 -4.29 11.56 8.54
C ALA A 148 -4.68 10.77 7.29
N VAL A 149 -3.75 10.09 6.60
CA VAL A 149 -4.10 9.29 5.41
C VAL A 149 -4.93 8.06 5.77
N CYS A 150 -4.67 7.42 6.91
CA CYS A 150 -5.53 6.35 7.42
C CYS A 150 -6.94 6.86 7.72
N GLU A 151 -7.07 8.01 8.38
CA GLU A 151 -8.38 8.63 8.66
C GLU A 151 -9.12 9.04 7.38
N ALA A 152 -8.40 9.54 6.36
CA ALA A 152 -8.99 9.90 5.08
C ALA A 152 -9.74 8.74 4.41
N TRP A 153 -9.25 7.51 4.60
CA TRP A 153 -9.83 6.31 4.00
C TRP A 153 -10.77 5.54 4.94
N LEU A 154 -10.34 5.30 6.18
CA LEU A 154 -11.00 4.39 7.14
C LEU A 154 -11.79 5.13 8.23
N GLY A 155 -11.66 6.45 8.33
CA GLY A 155 -12.25 7.25 9.40
C GLY A 155 -11.50 7.19 10.73
N PRO A 156 -12.01 7.89 11.77
CA PRO A 156 -11.27 8.18 13.00
C PRO A 156 -11.08 7.00 13.98
N GLY A 157 -11.54 5.80 13.62
CA GLY A 157 -11.47 4.59 14.45
C GLY A 157 -10.57 3.49 13.88
N TYR A 158 -9.73 3.81 12.90
CA TYR A 158 -8.87 2.81 12.27
C TYR A 158 -7.93 2.14 13.28
N GLN A 159 -7.61 0.87 13.01
CA GLN A 159 -6.58 0.14 13.73
C GLN A 159 -5.45 -0.20 12.78
N MET A 160 -4.26 -0.38 13.33
CA MET A 160 -3.06 -0.69 12.56
C MET A 160 -2.56 -2.08 12.91
N THR A 161 -2.18 -2.82 11.88
CA THR A 161 -1.21 -3.91 12.02
C THR A 161 -0.01 -3.56 11.14
N ALA A 162 1.16 -4.06 11.49
CA ALA A 162 2.36 -3.82 10.71
C ALA A 162 3.19 -5.09 10.62
N GLN A 163 3.90 -5.22 9.50
CA GLN A 163 4.91 -6.23 9.26
C GLN A 163 6.15 -5.57 8.67
N VAL A 164 7.31 -6.18 8.89
CA VAL A 164 8.53 -5.82 8.15
C VAL A 164 8.68 -6.79 6.99
N ASN A 165 8.89 -6.25 5.79
CA ASN A 165 9.30 -7.02 4.62
C ASN A 165 10.72 -6.57 4.22
N LEU A 166 11.72 -7.38 4.55
CA LEU A 166 13.11 -7.13 4.17
C LEU A 166 13.45 -7.95 2.92
N VAL A 167 13.49 -7.25 1.78
CA VAL A 167 13.87 -7.84 0.49
C VAL A 167 15.38 -7.71 0.32
N ARG A 168 16.07 -8.84 0.12
CA ARG A 168 17.52 -8.87 -0.10
C ARG A 168 17.84 -8.78 -1.59
N PRO A 169 19.04 -8.28 -1.98
CA PRO A 169 19.47 -8.31 -3.37
C PRO A 169 19.32 -9.70 -4.00
N GLY A 170 18.74 -9.77 -5.20
CA GLY A 170 18.41 -11.04 -5.88
C GLY A 170 17.07 -11.65 -5.47
N GLY A 171 16.31 -11.01 -4.57
CA GLY A 171 14.93 -11.38 -4.26
C GLY A 171 14.04 -11.40 -5.51
N GLN A 172 13.16 -12.39 -5.59
CA GLN A 172 12.23 -12.51 -6.72
C GLN A 172 11.07 -11.53 -6.58
N ALA A 173 10.66 -10.94 -7.71
CA ALA A 173 9.48 -10.09 -7.76
C ALA A 173 8.23 -10.91 -7.39
N GLN A 174 7.32 -10.28 -6.65
CA GLN A 174 6.01 -10.86 -6.42
C GLN A 174 5.15 -10.78 -7.68
N THR A 175 4.20 -11.70 -7.81
CA THR A 175 3.18 -11.63 -8.86
C THR A 175 2.14 -10.56 -8.53
N ALA A 176 1.57 -9.93 -9.56
CA ALA A 176 0.44 -9.04 -9.40
C ALA A 176 -0.69 -9.72 -8.63
N HIS A 177 -1.24 -8.99 -7.66
CA HIS A 177 -2.38 -9.41 -6.84
C HIS A 177 -3.11 -8.17 -6.36
N ARG A 178 -4.32 -8.39 -5.86
CA ARG A 178 -4.99 -7.45 -4.96
C ARG A 178 -4.77 -7.93 -3.53
N ASP A 179 -4.85 -7.02 -2.57
CA ASP A 179 -4.75 -7.31 -1.16
C ASP A 179 -6.11 -7.74 -0.56
N TYR A 180 -6.29 -7.49 0.74
CA TYR A 180 -7.37 -7.98 1.58
C TYR A 180 -8.77 -7.88 0.95
N HIS A 181 -9.67 -8.87 1.11
CA HIS A 181 -9.49 -10.22 1.64
C HIS A 181 -9.62 -11.30 0.55
N LEU A 182 -10.24 -10.96 -0.59
CA LEU A 182 -10.42 -11.85 -1.74
C LEU A 182 -9.12 -12.00 -2.56
N GLY A 183 -8.19 -11.07 -2.40
CA GLY A 183 -6.93 -11.03 -3.13
C GLY A 183 -6.01 -12.23 -2.91
N PHE A 184 -6.14 -12.93 -1.77
CA PHE A 184 -5.36 -14.14 -1.47
C PHE A 184 -6.18 -15.44 -1.57
N GLN A 185 -7.45 -15.35 -2.00
CA GLN A 185 -8.32 -16.51 -2.20
C GLN A 185 -8.15 -17.11 -3.61
N SER A 186 -8.53 -18.37 -3.79
CA SER A 186 -8.64 -18.96 -5.13
C SER A 186 -9.73 -18.27 -5.96
N GLY A 187 -9.70 -18.43 -7.28
CA GLY A 187 -10.74 -17.89 -8.15
C GLY A 187 -12.12 -18.48 -7.83
N GLU A 188 -12.18 -19.79 -7.54
CA GLU A 188 -13.43 -20.47 -7.20
C GLU A 188 -14.03 -19.95 -5.88
N VAL A 189 -13.19 -19.57 -4.92
CA VAL A 189 -13.65 -18.96 -3.66
C VAL A 189 -14.10 -17.53 -3.90
N ALA A 190 -13.33 -16.72 -4.62
CA ALA A 190 -13.70 -15.33 -4.91
C ALA A 190 -15.02 -15.21 -5.69
N ALA A 191 -15.30 -16.13 -6.62
CA ALA A 191 -16.54 -16.18 -7.40
C ALA A 191 -17.81 -16.47 -6.58
N GLN A 192 -17.67 -17.04 -5.37
CA GLN A 192 -18.80 -17.29 -4.46
C GLN A 192 -19.27 -16.02 -3.74
N PHE A 193 -18.47 -14.96 -3.76
CA PHE A 193 -18.84 -13.69 -3.13
C PHE A 193 -19.65 -12.83 -4.11
N PRO A 194 -20.78 -12.25 -3.67
CA PRO A 194 -21.59 -11.39 -4.51
C PRO A 194 -20.84 -10.08 -4.82
N ALA A 195 -21.20 -9.43 -5.92
CA ALA A 195 -20.49 -8.26 -6.46
C ALA A 195 -20.31 -7.13 -5.42
N HIS A 196 -21.30 -6.90 -4.55
CA HIS A 196 -21.18 -5.88 -3.50
C HIS A 196 -20.13 -6.20 -2.42
N VAL A 197 -19.76 -7.48 -2.23
CA VAL A 197 -18.64 -7.87 -1.35
C VAL A 197 -17.30 -7.61 -2.03
N HIS A 198 -17.20 -7.82 -3.35
CA HIS A 198 -16.03 -7.38 -4.13
C HIS A 198 -15.85 -5.87 -4.03
N ASP A 199 -16.95 -5.11 -4.12
CA ASP A 199 -16.95 -3.65 -3.98
C ASP A 199 -16.64 -3.20 -2.52
N LEU A 200 -17.08 -3.96 -1.50
CA LEU A 200 -16.84 -3.67 -0.07
C LEU A 200 -15.40 -3.99 0.36
N SER A 201 -14.82 -5.08 -0.15
CA SER A 201 -13.49 -5.56 0.28
C SER A 201 -12.42 -4.46 0.32
N PRO A 202 -12.26 -3.60 -0.71
CA PRO A 202 -11.20 -2.61 -0.71
C PRO A 202 -11.38 -1.46 0.28
N VAL A 203 -12.61 -1.20 0.75
CA VAL A 203 -12.86 -0.12 1.72
C VAL A 203 -12.68 -0.56 3.18
N MET A 204 -12.40 -1.85 3.42
CA MET A 204 -12.20 -2.40 4.77
C MET A 204 -10.79 -2.17 5.31
N THR A 205 -9.80 -1.95 4.44
CA THR A 205 -8.40 -1.75 4.83
C THR A 205 -7.75 -0.67 3.98
N LEU A 206 -6.64 -0.10 4.47
CA LEU A 206 -5.72 0.70 3.69
C LEU A 206 -4.36 0.03 3.75
N GLN A 207 -3.65 -0.02 2.62
CA GLN A 207 -2.29 -0.54 2.58
C GLN A 207 -1.31 0.63 2.52
N GLY A 208 -0.21 0.48 3.26
CA GLY A 208 0.83 1.49 3.34
C GLY A 208 2.20 0.85 3.55
N ALA A 209 3.22 1.44 2.93
CA ALA A 209 4.61 1.05 3.10
C ALA A 209 5.46 2.27 3.44
N ILE A 210 6.44 2.08 4.31
CA ILE A 210 7.40 3.11 4.75
C ILE A 210 8.78 2.64 4.28
N ALA A 211 9.52 3.52 3.61
CA ALA A 211 10.85 3.21 3.12
C ALA A 211 11.87 3.31 4.27
N HIS A 212 12.48 2.18 4.65
CA HIS A 212 13.54 2.13 5.67
C HIS A 212 14.95 2.42 5.11
N CYS A 213 15.09 2.42 3.80
CA CYS A 213 16.28 2.78 3.04
C CYS A 213 15.85 3.46 1.74
N ASP A 214 16.81 4.01 1.00
CA ASP A 214 16.52 4.47 -0.36
C ASP A 214 16.19 3.27 -1.24
N MET A 215 15.10 3.41 -2.00
CA MET A 215 14.56 2.39 -2.89
C MET A 215 14.56 2.92 -4.33
N PRO A 216 15.73 2.92 -5.01
CA PRO A 216 15.76 3.19 -6.45
C PRO A 216 15.03 2.08 -7.21
N VAL A 217 14.63 2.29 -8.47
CA VAL A 217 13.82 1.31 -9.23
C VAL A 217 14.50 -0.06 -9.30
N GLU A 218 15.83 -0.08 -9.38
CA GLU A 218 16.67 -1.27 -9.42
C GLU A 218 16.60 -2.11 -8.14
N SER A 219 16.21 -1.52 -7.00
CA SER A 219 15.98 -2.26 -5.75
C SER A 219 14.59 -2.91 -5.70
N GLY A 220 13.76 -2.71 -6.73
CA GLY A 220 12.44 -3.31 -6.86
C GLY A 220 11.37 -2.74 -5.93
N PRO A 221 11.10 -1.42 -5.93
CA PRO A 221 9.92 -0.87 -5.25
C PRO A 221 8.63 -1.45 -5.85
N THR A 222 7.51 -1.30 -5.16
CA THR A 222 6.24 -1.89 -5.57
C THR A 222 5.84 -1.49 -6.99
N LYS A 223 5.49 -2.48 -7.83
CA LYS A 223 4.84 -2.27 -9.13
C LYS A 223 3.36 -1.99 -8.90
N LEU A 224 2.85 -0.92 -9.50
CA LEU A 224 1.45 -0.49 -9.35
C LEU A 224 0.81 -0.29 -10.72
N LEU A 225 -0.48 -0.56 -10.85
CA LEU A 225 -1.24 -0.26 -12.06
C LEU A 225 -2.36 0.72 -11.72
N LEU A 226 -2.15 2.00 -12.01
CA LEU A 226 -3.07 3.05 -11.58
C LEU A 226 -4.48 2.86 -12.12
N TYR A 227 -5.47 3.26 -11.32
CA TYR A 227 -6.91 3.12 -11.61
C TYR A 227 -7.41 1.68 -11.74
N SER A 228 -6.57 0.66 -11.58
CA SER A 228 -6.99 -0.75 -11.64
C SER A 228 -8.04 -1.06 -10.58
N GLN A 229 -7.99 -0.41 -9.40
CA GLN A 229 -8.90 -0.61 -8.28
C GLN A 229 -10.35 -0.25 -8.61
N LEU A 230 -10.56 0.59 -9.62
CA LEU A 230 -11.90 0.94 -10.12
C LEU A 230 -12.55 -0.20 -10.91
N TYR A 231 -11.76 -1.19 -11.34
CA TYR A 231 -12.26 -2.34 -12.06
C TYR A 231 -12.87 -3.36 -11.09
N ARG A 232 -14.21 -3.37 -11.04
CA ARG A 232 -14.99 -4.18 -10.08
C ARG A 232 -14.68 -5.68 -10.15
N PRO A 233 -14.61 -6.32 -11.33
CA PRO A 233 -14.25 -7.74 -11.45
C PRO A 233 -12.76 -8.03 -11.17
N GLY A 234 -11.95 -7.06 -10.77
CA GLY A 234 -10.50 -7.26 -10.75
C GLY A 234 -9.98 -8.22 -9.69
N TYR A 235 -10.78 -8.59 -8.67
CA TYR A 235 -10.49 -9.74 -7.82
C TYR A 235 -10.64 -11.08 -8.54
N MET A 236 -11.21 -11.13 -9.74
CA MET A 236 -11.13 -12.27 -10.67
C MET A 236 -10.00 -12.04 -11.68
N ALA A 237 -9.93 -10.83 -12.24
CA ALA A 237 -9.13 -10.53 -13.43
C ALA A 237 -7.63 -10.79 -13.30
N TYR A 238 -6.98 -10.45 -12.18
CA TYR A 238 -5.52 -10.57 -12.05
C TYR A 238 -5.00 -12.02 -12.16
N ARG A 239 -5.88 -13.03 -12.10
CA ARG A 239 -5.53 -14.45 -12.29
C ARG A 239 -5.36 -14.83 -13.75
N ARG A 240 -5.96 -14.08 -14.67
CA ARG A 240 -5.90 -14.37 -16.11
C ARG A 240 -4.58 -13.89 -16.71
N ASP A 241 -4.03 -14.68 -17.62
CA ASP A 241 -2.73 -14.42 -18.23
C ASP A 241 -2.71 -13.14 -19.07
N ASP A 242 -3.81 -12.79 -19.74
CA ASP A 242 -3.93 -11.58 -20.54
C ASP A 242 -3.91 -10.30 -19.68
N PHE A 243 -4.52 -10.32 -18.49
CA PHE A 243 -4.43 -9.23 -17.52
C PHE A 243 -3.05 -9.13 -16.87
N ARG A 244 -2.40 -10.27 -16.56
CA ARG A 244 -1.02 -10.28 -16.02
C ARG A 244 -0.01 -9.76 -17.01
N ALA A 245 -0.11 -10.16 -18.28
CA ALA A 245 0.74 -9.66 -19.35
C ALA A 245 0.55 -8.14 -19.51
N TYR A 246 -0.69 -7.66 -19.48
CA TYR A 246 -0.97 -6.22 -19.55
C TYR A 246 -0.42 -5.45 -18.33
N PHE A 247 -0.51 -6.02 -17.12
CA PHE A 247 0.11 -5.42 -15.93
C PHE A 247 1.62 -5.27 -16.11
N GLU A 248 2.32 -6.32 -16.56
CA GLU A 248 3.77 -6.30 -16.78
C GLU A 248 4.19 -5.32 -17.89
N GLU A 249 3.29 -5.01 -18.83
CA GLU A 249 3.53 -4.01 -19.87
C GLU A 249 3.33 -2.55 -19.36
N ARG A 250 2.46 -2.34 -18.36
CA ARG A 250 1.90 -1.01 -18.05
C ARG A 250 2.11 -0.52 -16.62
N PHE A 251 2.69 -1.33 -15.74
CA PHE A 251 2.93 -0.93 -14.37
C PHE A 251 3.78 0.35 -14.30
N VAL A 252 3.63 1.08 -13.20
CA VAL A 252 4.52 2.16 -12.80
C VAL A 252 5.27 1.75 -11.52
N GLN A 253 6.46 2.29 -11.35
CA GLN A 253 7.31 2.10 -10.17
C GLN A 253 7.96 3.44 -9.84
N LEU A 254 7.65 3.98 -8.67
CA LEU A 254 8.26 5.21 -8.21
C LEU A 254 9.43 4.89 -7.26
N PRO A 255 10.61 5.49 -7.46
CA PRO A 255 11.67 5.42 -6.46
C PRO A 255 11.22 6.14 -5.18
N LEU A 256 11.61 5.59 -4.02
CA LEU A 256 11.32 6.17 -2.71
C LEU A 256 12.64 6.50 -2.00
N SER A 257 12.68 7.62 -1.28
CA SER A 257 13.79 7.90 -0.36
C SER A 257 13.47 7.35 1.02
N LYS A 258 14.49 7.08 1.82
CA LYS A 258 14.29 6.71 3.22
C LYS A 258 13.39 7.71 3.94
N GLY A 259 12.38 7.21 4.66
CA GLY A 259 11.40 8.01 5.38
C GLY A 259 10.21 8.49 4.54
N ASP A 260 10.18 8.22 3.24
CA ASP A 260 8.97 8.34 2.43
C ASP A 260 7.97 7.25 2.81
N ALA A 261 6.69 7.54 2.62
CA ALA A 261 5.62 6.56 2.72
C ALA A 261 4.76 6.55 1.45
N VAL A 262 4.31 5.37 1.05
CA VAL A 262 3.35 5.18 -0.04
C VAL A 262 2.11 4.51 0.51
N PHE A 263 0.93 5.01 0.12
CA PHE A 263 -0.36 4.47 0.54
C PHE A 263 -1.20 4.20 -0.69
N PHE A 264 -1.84 3.03 -0.73
CA PHE A 264 -2.62 2.60 -1.87
C PHE A 264 -3.86 1.82 -1.45
N ASN A 265 -4.86 1.87 -2.33
CA ASN A 265 -6.07 1.10 -2.22
C ASN A 265 -5.71 -0.40 -2.29
N PRO A 266 -6.21 -1.25 -1.37
CA PRO A 266 -5.93 -2.69 -1.40
C PRO A 266 -6.43 -3.43 -2.67
N ALA A 267 -7.24 -2.81 -3.54
CA ALA A 267 -7.62 -3.37 -4.83
C ALA A 267 -6.80 -2.83 -6.02
N LEU A 268 -5.77 -2.01 -5.79
CA LEU A 268 -4.85 -1.52 -6.82
C LEU A 268 -3.93 -2.65 -7.31
#